data_AF-A0A533X6R6-F1
#
_entry.id   AF-A0A533X6R6-F1
#
_cell.length_a   1.000
_cell.length_b   1.000
_cell.length_c   1.000
_cell.angle_alpha   90.00
_cell.angle_beta   90.00
_cell.angle_gamma   90.00
#
_symmetry.space_group_name_H-M   'P 1'
#
loop_
_entity.id
_entity.type
_entity.pdbx_description
1 polymer ?
#
loop_
_entity_poly.entity_id
_entity_poly.type
_entity_poly.pdbx_seq_one_letter_code
_entity_poly.pdbx_strand_id
1 'polypeptide(L)'
;MLPASMFHKLSREELRTTSLSRQGSGFYVTTVVTFGVEMMRLLGYFVAEGALVMVPDEGAYVVDFTFNKKKDKRLIADLCSISKRLFNVEPTLTEWGNSMKVGIRSRIVCDYLAGRYGLKSGATSKRVPDVVFNAPEDLKRQFLDAYYLGDAGVTASKELAAQLLQLFSQLGLVASTFSAPPGKSIIEGRRVNSSGSYLVPFPKTGPSSNDSLTHPPLSQIIPSIKPILGNLSPPESTRRRATRRYWNEIRNPIVQRRVAKLSEAEDHPISAVGIAKRFGTKGGGGDQLFVTRMADEGLLLRERVLGEAGRHYAYHLTDRGRQALETVANVDKLMLGDVAFAEIQQIEELQQSEHPTYVYDLSVPGTENFVADTAICHNTRFDIIFIIKDTPTPAEDERLASHILAVHRKHGYNVPPPIEFSLLKKYIAYAKKISPTLTKESEERIKDFYLDLRRRGSADQIGATPRTLESLIRLATARARILLRDQVTEEDALSAIALMNKMVEDVLTDQETKTRADFGVLLGRPAGERGKLATAIEVLRRLEGTDKKPVERRVFKEELLKTAKFADDEDAEKVIRSMFKEGLIYESKPGFFRRVGS
;
A
#
# COMPACT_ATOMS: atom_id res chain seq x y z
N MET A 1 -2.94 -46.33 -23.94
CA MET A 1 -2.55 -45.35 -22.90
C MET A 1 -1.04 -45.30 -22.84
N LEU A 2 -0.44 -44.11 -22.91
CA LEU A 2 1.00 -43.92 -22.73
C LEU A 2 1.30 -43.57 -21.26
N PRO A 3 2.39 -44.07 -20.65
CA PRO A 3 2.82 -43.63 -19.34
C PRO A 3 3.13 -42.13 -19.34
N ALA A 4 2.83 -41.42 -18.23
CA ALA A 4 3.09 -39.98 -18.11
C ALA A 4 4.58 -39.62 -18.30
N SER A 5 5.50 -40.54 -17.99
CA SER A 5 6.94 -40.38 -18.24
C SER A 5 7.30 -40.22 -19.72
N MET A 6 6.41 -40.59 -20.64
CA MET A 6 6.63 -40.53 -22.08
C MET A 6 6.03 -39.28 -22.75
N PHE A 7 5.44 -38.35 -22.00
CA PHE A 7 4.82 -37.14 -22.57
C PHE A 7 5.77 -36.21 -23.32
N HIS A 8 7.06 -36.21 -22.96
CA HIS A 8 8.08 -35.47 -23.70
C HIS A 8 8.26 -35.93 -25.16
N LYS A 9 7.70 -37.08 -25.53
CA LYS A 9 7.74 -37.63 -26.90
C LYS A 9 6.54 -37.24 -27.75
N LEU A 10 5.54 -36.57 -27.19
CA LEU A 10 4.36 -36.11 -27.91
C LEU A 10 4.59 -34.69 -28.43
N SER A 11 4.16 -34.43 -29.66
CA SER A 11 4.09 -33.09 -30.23
C SER A 11 3.04 -32.22 -29.52
N ARG A 12 3.11 -30.90 -29.71
CA ARG A 12 2.11 -29.97 -29.14
C ARG A 12 0.69 -30.23 -29.65
N GLU A 13 0.54 -30.69 -30.88
CA GLU A 13 -0.78 -31.02 -31.45
C GLU A 13 -1.34 -32.30 -30.85
N GLU A 14 -0.51 -33.34 -30.72
CA GLU A 14 -0.90 -34.59 -30.07
C GLU A 14 -1.24 -34.38 -28.59
N LEU A 15 -0.50 -33.50 -27.90
CA LEU A 15 -0.83 -33.11 -26.54
C LEU A 15 -2.23 -32.50 -26.48
N ARG A 16 -2.59 -31.57 -27.36
CA ARG A 16 -3.93 -30.93 -27.36
C ARG A 16 -5.10 -31.90 -27.56
N THR A 17 -4.88 -33.02 -28.25
CA THR A 17 -5.92 -34.03 -28.50
C THR A 17 -5.88 -35.19 -27.51
N THR A 18 -4.92 -35.21 -26.57
CA THR A 18 -4.79 -36.28 -25.57
C THR A 18 -5.31 -35.85 -24.21
N SER A 19 -5.71 -36.82 -23.40
CA SER A 19 -6.22 -36.61 -22.05
C SER A 19 -5.46 -37.44 -21.02
N LEU A 20 -5.31 -36.89 -19.82
CA LEU A 20 -4.68 -37.52 -18.67
C LEU A 20 -5.72 -38.28 -17.84
N SER A 21 -5.43 -39.51 -17.46
CA SER A 21 -6.27 -40.28 -16.54
C SER A 21 -5.39 -41.08 -15.59
N ARG A 22 -5.86 -41.31 -14.37
CA ARG A 22 -5.25 -42.32 -13.50
C ARG A 22 -5.73 -43.70 -13.96
N GLN A 23 -4.83 -44.68 -13.99
CA GLN A 23 -5.20 -46.05 -14.37
C GLN A 23 -6.38 -46.54 -13.51
N GLY A 24 -7.44 -47.01 -14.15
CA GLY A 24 -8.65 -47.51 -13.50
C GLY A 24 -9.63 -46.44 -12.96
N SER A 25 -9.40 -45.13 -13.17
CA SER A 25 -10.33 -44.10 -12.68
C SER A 25 -11.55 -43.86 -13.57
N GLY A 26 -11.44 -44.09 -14.89
CA GLY A 26 -12.50 -43.75 -15.86
C GLY A 26 -12.71 -42.24 -16.10
N PHE A 27 -11.96 -41.38 -15.41
CA PHE A 27 -12.02 -39.92 -15.52
C PHE A 27 -10.81 -39.36 -16.27
N TYR A 28 -11.07 -38.40 -17.15
CA TYR A 28 -10.09 -37.79 -18.05
C TYR A 28 -9.97 -36.29 -17.80
N VAL A 29 -8.74 -35.80 -17.66
CA VAL A 29 -8.37 -34.39 -17.50
C VAL A 29 -7.63 -33.93 -18.75
N THR A 30 -7.79 -32.67 -19.16
CA THR A 30 -6.99 -32.14 -20.27
C THR A 30 -5.49 -32.16 -19.96
N THR A 31 -4.66 -32.34 -20.98
CA THR A 31 -3.19 -32.25 -20.92
C THR A 31 -2.68 -30.81 -21.03
N VAL A 32 -3.44 -29.94 -21.69
CA VAL A 32 -3.08 -28.53 -21.94
C VAL A 32 -4.06 -27.64 -21.19
N VAL A 33 -3.54 -26.95 -20.17
CA VAL A 33 -4.29 -25.97 -19.38
C VAL A 33 -3.80 -24.57 -19.76
N THR A 34 -4.71 -23.73 -20.25
CA THR A 34 -4.39 -22.36 -20.64
C THR A 34 -4.32 -21.44 -19.43
N PHE A 35 -3.24 -20.66 -19.32
CA PHE A 35 -3.13 -19.59 -18.34
C PHE A 35 -3.73 -18.31 -18.92
N GLY A 36 -4.82 -17.81 -18.30
CA GLY A 36 -5.55 -16.63 -18.76
C GLY A 36 -6.64 -16.23 -17.75
N VAL A 37 -7.68 -15.54 -18.22
CA VAL A 37 -8.76 -15.02 -17.36
C VAL A 37 -9.39 -16.10 -16.47
N GLU A 38 -9.71 -17.26 -17.03
CA GLU A 38 -10.35 -18.35 -16.29
C GLU A 38 -9.45 -18.91 -15.17
N MET A 39 -8.15 -19.06 -15.44
CA MET A 39 -7.18 -19.50 -14.43
C MET A 39 -7.01 -18.44 -13.34
N MET A 40 -6.95 -17.15 -13.69
CA MET A 40 -6.86 -16.06 -12.71
C MET A 40 -8.06 -16.04 -11.76
N ARG A 41 -9.27 -16.22 -12.30
CA ARG A 41 -10.49 -16.28 -11.51
C ARG A 41 -10.53 -17.51 -10.61
N LEU A 42 -10.12 -18.68 -11.12
CA LEU A 42 -9.97 -19.90 -10.30
C LEU A 42 -9.03 -19.68 -9.12
N LEU A 43 -7.86 -19.09 -9.36
CA LEU A 43 -6.88 -18.81 -8.33
C LEU A 43 -7.42 -17.78 -7.31
N GLY A 44 -8.14 -16.75 -7.76
CA GLY A 44 -8.78 -15.78 -6.87
C GLY A 44 -9.84 -16.42 -5.97
N TYR A 45 -10.74 -17.23 -6.54
CA TYR A 45 -11.72 -18.02 -5.78
C TYR A 45 -11.04 -19.01 -4.83
N PHE A 46 -9.92 -19.59 -5.22
CA PHE A 46 -9.21 -20.54 -4.36
C PHE A 46 -8.59 -19.82 -3.16
N VAL A 47 -7.95 -18.67 -3.38
CA VAL A 47 -7.38 -17.87 -2.29
C VAL A 47 -8.49 -17.36 -1.37
N ALA A 48 -9.65 -17.00 -1.90
CA ALA A 48 -10.80 -16.57 -1.09
C ALA A 48 -11.44 -17.72 -0.30
N GLU A 49 -11.93 -18.76 -0.99
CA GLU A 49 -12.83 -19.77 -0.42
C GLU A 49 -12.34 -21.21 -0.56
N GLY A 50 -11.18 -21.39 -1.19
CA GLY A 50 -10.60 -22.69 -1.52
C GLY A 50 -9.75 -23.32 -0.41
N ALA A 51 -9.69 -24.64 -0.44
CA ALA A 51 -8.75 -25.47 0.30
C ALA A 51 -8.44 -26.76 -0.49
N LEU A 52 -7.23 -27.30 -0.31
CA LEU A 52 -6.92 -28.66 -0.74
C LEU A 52 -7.31 -29.62 0.38
N VAL A 53 -8.17 -30.58 0.11
CA VAL A 53 -8.67 -31.52 1.12
C VAL A 53 -8.29 -32.94 0.76
N MET A 54 -7.76 -33.65 1.76
CA MET A 54 -7.57 -35.09 1.72
C MET A 54 -8.79 -35.78 2.28
N VAL A 55 -9.40 -36.66 1.50
CA VAL A 55 -10.50 -37.51 1.96
C VAL A 55 -9.90 -38.79 2.55
N PRO A 56 -9.94 -38.98 3.89
CA PRO A 56 -9.19 -40.04 4.58
C PRO A 56 -9.55 -41.47 4.13
N ASP A 57 -10.80 -41.69 3.71
CA ASP A 57 -11.32 -43.03 3.40
C ASP A 57 -11.26 -43.40 1.90
N GLU A 58 -11.11 -42.41 1.02
CA GLU A 58 -11.08 -42.60 -0.45
C GLU A 58 -9.67 -42.43 -1.04
N GLY A 59 -8.70 -41.94 -0.24
CA GLY A 59 -7.39 -41.52 -0.75
C GLY A 59 -7.47 -40.43 -1.83
N ALA A 60 -8.62 -39.73 -1.89
CA ALA A 60 -8.95 -38.75 -2.90
C ALA A 60 -8.51 -37.34 -2.45
N TYR A 61 -7.88 -36.62 -3.37
CA TYR A 61 -7.53 -35.21 -3.21
C TYR A 61 -8.60 -34.37 -3.90
N VAL A 62 -9.16 -33.41 -3.18
CA VAL A 62 -10.22 -32.54 -3.68
C VAL A 62 -9.80 -31.08 -3.55
N VAL A 63 -10.02 -30.32 -4.62
CA VAL A 63 -9.97 -28.86 -4.56
C VAL A 63 -11.36 -28.40 -4.16
N ASP A 64 -11.54 -28.07 -2.89
CA ASP A 64 -12.83 -27.73 -2.29
C ASP A 64 -12.97 -26.22 -2.14
N PHE A 65 -14.15 -25.70 -2.48
CA PHE A 65 -14.53 -24.31 -2.29
C PHE A 65 -15.82 -24.26 -1.47
N THR A 66 -15.93 -23.31 -0.53
CA THR A 66 -17.13 -23.14 0.30
C THR A 66 -17.75 -21.78 0.03
N PHE A 67 -18.97 -21.73 -0.49
CA PHE A 67 -19.68 -20.48 -0.79
C PHE A 67 -21.00 -20.38 -0.04
N ASN A 68 -21.59 -19.19 0.05
CA ASN A 68 -22.95 -19.03 0.52
C ASN A 68 -23.96 -19.42 -0.57
N LYS A 69 -24.82 -20.40 -0.29
CA LYS A 69 -25.73 -20.98 -1.30
C LYS A 69 -26.74 -19.99 -1.89
N LYS A 70 -27.05 -18.90 -1.18
CA LYS A 70 -28.02 -17.89 -1.63
C LYS A 70 -27.34 -16.71 -2.31
N LYS A 71 -26.24 -16.21 -1.76
CA LYS A 71 -25.56 -15.00 -2.24
C LYS A 71 -24.65 -15.28 -3.44
N ASP A 72 -24.02 -16.45 -3.49
CA ASP A 72 -22.88 -16.68 -4.38
C ASP A 72 -23.22 -17.58 -5.58
N LYS A 73 -24.51 -17.65 -5.95
CA LYS A 73 -25.00 -18.50 -7.05
C LYS A 73 -24.23 -18.26 -8.36
N ARG A 74 -23.86 -17.01 -8.63
CA ARG A 74 -23.08 -16.63 -9.82
C ARG A 74 -21.64 -17.15 -9.75
N LEU A 75 -21.00 -17.08 -8.57
CA LEU A 75 -19.65 -17.58 -8.37
C LEU A 75 -19.59 -19.11 -8.48
N ILE A 76 -20.60 -19.80 -7.92
CA ILE A 76 -20.73 -21.26 -8.02
C ILE A 76 -20.88 -21.68 -9.48
N ALA A 77 -21.80 -21.06 -10.23
CA ALA A 77 -22.02 -21.39 -11.64
C ALA A 77 -20.79 -21.13 -12.50
N ASP A 78 -20.09 -20.03 -12.23
CA ASP A 78 -18.86 -19.69 -12.93
C ASP A 78 -17.72 -20.67 -12.63
N LEU A 79 -17.51 -21.03 -11.36
CA LEU A 79 -16.52 -22.03 -10.97
C LEU A 79 -16.79 -23.39 -11.63
N CYS A 80 -18.05 -23.81 -11.73
CA CYS A 80 -18.43 -25.01 -12.49
C CYS A 80 -18.02 -24.92 -13.96
N SER A 81 -18.31 -23.79 -14.62
CA SER A 81 -17.90 -23.56 -16.01
C SER A 81 -16.38 -23.55 -16.17
N ILE A 82 -15.65 -22.91 -15.25
CA ILE A 82 -14.18 -22.84 -15.28
C ILE A 82 -13.58 -24.24 -15.12
N SER A 83 -14.07 -25.05 -14.17
CA SER A 83 -13.59 -26.42 -13.97
C SER A 83 -13.79 -27.28 -15.21
N LYS A 84 -14.97 -27.16 -15.85
CA LYS A 84 -15.28 -27.89 -17.07
C LYS A 84 -14.38 -27.48 -18.24
N ARG A 85 -14.14 -26.18 -18.43
CA ARG A 85 -13.31 -25.67 -19.55
C ARG A 85 -11.82 -25.91 -19.35
N LEU A 86 -11.28 -25.62 -18.15
CA LEU A 86 -9.85 -25.73 -17.87
C LEU A 86 -9.40 -27.17 -17.67
N PHE A 87 -10.24 -28.03 -17.10
CA PHE A 87 -9.82 -29.38 -16.68
C PHE A 87 -10.65 -30.50 -17.29
N ASN A 88 -11.78 -30.21 -17.93
CA ASN A 88 -12.78 -31.21 -18.31
C ASN A 88 -13.32 -32.02 -17.11
N VAL A 89 -13.38 -31.40 -15.93
CA VAL A 89 -13.90 -32.03 -14.71
C VAL A 89 -15.17 -31.31 -14.28
N GLU A 90 -16.27 -32.05 -14.16
CA GLU A 90 -17.51 -31.55 -13.57
C GLU A 90 -17.37 -31.52 -12.05
N PRO A 91 -17.54 -30.34 -11.39
CA PRO A 91 -17.48 -30.29 -9.93
C PRO A 91 -18.70 -30.95 -9.29
N THR A 92 -18.46 -31.51 -8.11
CA THR A 92 -19.51 -32.00 -7.23
C THR A 92 -20.04 -30.88 -6.34
N LEU A 93 -21.36 -30.81 -6.20
CA LEU A 93 -22.04 -29.82 -5.37
C LEU A 93 -22.66 -30.50 -4.15
N THR A 94 -22.31 -30.04 -2.95
CA THR A 94 -22.83 -30.59 -1.69
C THR A 94 -23.35 -29.46 -0.82
N GLU A 95 -24.64 -29.50 -0.47
CA GLU A 95 -25.22 -28.52 0.46
C GLU A 95 -24.87 -28.84 1.92
N TRP A 96 -24.51 -27.80 2.68
CA TRP A 96 -24.32 -27.90 4.11
C TRP A 96 -24.84 -26.64 4.81
N GLY A 97 -26.06 -26.72 5.38
CA GLY A 97 -26.72 -25.58 6.01
C GLY A 97 -26.98 -24.43 5.01
N ASN A 98 -26.38 -23.26 5.27
CA ASN A 98 -26.42 -22.09 4.37
C ASN A 98 -25.25 -22.02 3.39
N SER A 99 -24.34 -23.00 3.43
CA SER A 99 -23.18 -23.07 2.55
C SER A 99 -23.39 -24.12 1.46
N MET A 100 -22.77 -23.88 0.31
CA MET A 100 -22.62 -24.81 -0.80
C MET A 100 -21.14 -25.13 -0.93
N LYS A 101 -20.79 -26.42 -0.84
CA LYS A 101 -19.45 -26.89 -1.17
C LYS A 101 -19.38 -27.26 -2.64
N VAL A 102 -18.36 -26.76 -3.32
CA VAL A 102 -18.05 -27.07 -4.72
C VAL A 102 -16.71 -27.80 -4.73
N GLY A 103 -16.70 -29.08 -5.06
CA GLY A 103 -15.50 -29.93 -5.01
C GLY A 103 -15.07 -30.40 -6.39
N ILE A 104 -13.85 -30.07 -6.80
CA ILE A 104 -13.21 -30.62 -8.00
C ILE A 104 -12.46 -31.90 -7.61
N ARG A 105 -13.10 -33.05 -7.82
CA ARG A 105 -12.57 -34.37 -7.43
C ARG A 105 -11.61 -34.91 -8.48
N SER A 106 -10.37 -34.45 -8.45
CA SER A 106 -9.30 -34.99 -9.30
C SER A 106 -7.93 -34.80 -8.66
N ARG A 107 -7.24 -35.92 -8.39
CA ARG A 107 -5.86 -35.89 -7.87
C ARG A 107 -4.90 -35.20 -8.83
N ILE A 108 -5.06 -35.41 -10.15
CA ILE A 108 -4.23 -34.75 -11.17
C ILE A 108 -4.37 -33.23 -11.08
N VAL A 109 -5.60 -32.72 -10.94
CA VAL A 109 -5.86 -31.28 -10.82
C VAL A 109 -5.32 -30.73 -9.50
N CYS A 110 -5.53 -31.45 -8.39
CA CYS A 110 -4.99 -31.06 -7.09
C CYS A 110 -3.46 -30.98 -7.10
N ASP A 111 -2.78 -32.02 -7.59
CA ASP A 111 -1.32 -32.07 -7.67
C ASP A 111 -0.78 -30.99 -8.62
N TYR A 112 -1.46 -30.75 -9.75
CA TYR A 112 -1.13 -29.66 -10.66
C TYR A 112 -1.22 -28.29 -9.99
N LEU A 113 -2.34 -27.99 -9.31
CA LEU A 113 -2.53 -26.69 -8.68
C LEU A 113 -1.58 -26.48 -7.49
N ALA A 114 -1.39 -27.51 -6.66
CA ALA A 114 -0.45 -27.48 -5.55
C ALA A 114 1.00 -27.32 -6.03
N GLY A 115 1.42 -28.11 -7.01
CA GLY A 115 2.79 -28.11 -7.52
C GLY A 115 3.13 -26.88 -8.37
N ARG A 116 2.19 -26.44 -9.23
CA ARG A 116 2.45 -25.33 -10.15
C ARG A 116 2.28 -23.95 -9.51
N TYR A 117 1.32 -23.81 -8.60
CA TYR A 117 0.92 -22.52 -8.03
C TYR A 117 1.14 -22.43 -6.50
N GLY A 118 1.67 -23.48 -5.87
CA GLY A 118 1.99 -23.47 -4.45
C GLY A 118 0.77 -23.40 -3.53
N LEU A 119 -0.40 -23.84 -4.01
CA LEU A 119 -1.65 -23.78 -3.25
C LEU A 119 -1.60 -24.73 -2.04
N LYS A 120 -2.08 -24.26 -0.89
CA LYS A 120 -2.06 -24.97 0.39
C LYS A 120 -3.41 -24.88 1.10
N SER A 121 -3.59 -25.74 2.09
CA SER A 121 -4.78 -25.77 2.95
C SER A 121 -4.58 -24.91 4.20
N GLY A 122 -5.66 -24.30 4.68
CA GLY A 122 -5.69 -23.52 5.93
C GLY A 122 -5.70 -22.01 5.70
N ALA A 123 -6.51 -21.29 6.48
CA ALA A 123 -6.74 -19.86 6.28
C ALA A 123 -5.48 -18.99 6.49
N THR A 124 -4.58 -19.39 7.40
CA THR A 124 -3.34 -18.65 7.72
C THR A 124 -2.20 -18.91 6.73
N SER A 125 -2.27 -20.00 5.97
CA SER A 125 -1.25 -20.43 5.01
C SER A 125 -1.51 -19.95 3.59
N LYS A 126 -2.70 -19.38 3.32
CA LYS A 126 -3.08 -18.81 2.03
C LYS A 126 -2.10 -17.71 1.60
N ARG A 127 -1.82 -17.66 0.31
CA ARG A 127 -0.88 -16.72 -0.33
C ARG A 127 -1.39 -16.44 -1.75
N VAL A 128 -1.03 -15.27 -2.28
CA VAL A 128 -1.14 -14.98 -3.71
C VAL A 128 -0.08 -15.82 -4.44
N PRO A 129 -0.44 -16.61 -5.47
CA PRO A 129 0.53 -17.35 -6.27
C PRO A 129 1.49 -16.44 -7.02
N ASP A 130 2.78 -16.80 -7.09
CA ASP A 130 3.84 -15.96 -7.70
C ASP A 130 3.57 -15.58 -9.16
N VAL A 131 2.85 -16.43 -9.90
CA VAL A 131 2.46 -16.17 -11.28
C VAL A 131 1.56 -14.94 -11.41
N VAL A 132 0.77 -14.61 -10.38
CA VAL A 132 -0.15 -13.46 -10.39
C VAL A 132 0.64 -12.15 -10.36
N PHE A 133 1.71 -12.06 -9.58
CA PHE A 133 2.57 -10.86 -9.52
C PHE A 133 3.24 -10.54 -10.85
N ASN A 134 3.50 -11.57 -11.67
CA ASN A 134 4.19 -11.44 -12.94
C ASN A 134 3.23 -11.34 -14.15
N ALA A 135 1.92 -11.36 -13.91
CA ALA A 135 0.94 -11.28 -14.97
C ALA A 135 0.68 -9.84 -15.46
N PRO A 136 0.18 -9.67 -16.69
CA PRO A 136 -0.39 -8.41 -17.17
C PRO A 136 -1.44 -7.82 -16.22
N GLU A 137 -1.61 -6.48 -16.26
CA GLU A 137 -2.50 -5.75 -15.34
C GLU A 137 -3.96 -6.19 -15.41
N ASP A 138 -4.46 -6.48 -16.61
CA ASP A 138 -5.81 -6.99 -16.85
C ASP A 138 -6.03 -8.33 -16.15
N LEU A 139 -5.07 -9.24 -16.23
CA LEU A 139 -5.12 -10.54 -15.56
C LEU A 139 -4.97 -10.43 -14.04
N LYS A 140 -4.16 -9.49 -13.54
CA LYS A 140 -4.10 -9.16 -12.09
C LYS A 140 -5.45 -8.70 -11.56
N ARG A 141 -6.15 -7.84 -12.31
CA ARG A 141 -7.50 -7.38 -11.96
C ARG A 141 -8.48 -8.54 -11.89
N GLN A 142 -8.43 -9.48 -12.83
CA GLN A 142 -9.29 -10.69 -12.80
C GLN A 142 -9.08 -11.54 -11.53
N PHE A 143 -7.84 -11.68 -11.07
CA PHE A 143 -7.54 -12.37 -9.81
C PHE A 143 -8.12 -11.61 -8.61
N LEU A 144 -7.89 -10.30 -8.53
CA LEU A 144 -8.40 -9.46 -7.44
C LEU A 144 -9.92 -9.46 -7.40
N ASP A 145 -10.61 -9.25 -8.52
CA ASP A 145 -12.06 -9.27 -8.59
C ASP A 145 -12.63 -10.61 -8.08
N ALA A 146 -12.04 -11.73 -8.50
CA ALA A 146 -12.45 -13.05 -8.03
C ALA A 146 -12.20 -13.26 -6.53
N TYR A 147 -11.06 -12.80 -6.01
CA TYR A 147 -10.76 -12.88 -4.58
C TYR A 147 -11.74 -12.05 -3.74
N TYR A 148 -12.01 -10.80 -4.13
CA TYR A 148 -12.88 -9.89 -3.39
C TYR A 148 -14.35 -10.25 -3.46
N LEU A 149 -14.79 -10.88 -4.56
CA LEU A 149 -16.14 -11.44 -4.63
C LEU A 149 -16.36 -12.60 -3.65
N GLY A 150 -15.29 -13.32 -3.26
CA GLY A 150 -15.36 -14.39 -2.28
C GLY A 150 -15.22 -13.89 -0.83
N ASP A 151 -14.09 -13.28 -0.49
CA ASP A 151 -13.69 -13.03 0.93
C ASP A 151 -13.83 -11.55 1.35
N ALA A 152 -14.26 -10.67 0.43
CA ALA A 152 -14.36 -9.22 0.63
C ALA A 152 -13.07 -8.53 1.16
N GLY A 153 -11.91 -9.17 0.98
CA GLY A 153 -10.62 -8.66 1.46
C GLY A 153 -10.28 -9.00 2.91
N VAL A 154 -11.08 -9.82 3.60
CA VAL A 154 -10.76 -10.34 4.93
C VAL A 154 -9.81 -11.52 4.79
N THR A 155 -8.84 -11.66 5.68
CA THR A 155 -7.97 -12.85 5.72
C THR A 155 -7.36 -13.07 7.10
N ALA A 156 -7.11 -14.34 7.46
CA ALA A 156 -6.33 -14.70 8.65
C ALA A 156 -4.80 -14.71 8.38
N SER A 157 -4.38 -14.60 7.11
CA SER A 157 -2.97 -14.63 6.74
C SER A 157 -2.38 -13.22 6.65
N LYS A 158 -1.39 -12.95 7.51
CA LYS A 158 -0.62 -11.70 7.48
C LYS A 158 0.10 -11.52 6.15
N GLU A 159 0.69 -12.59 5.63
CA GLU A 159 1.40 -12.53 4.36
C GLU A 159 0.44 -12.32 3.17
N LEU A 160 -0.74 -12.95 3.16
CA LEU A 160 -1.74 -12.67 2.12
C LEU A 160 -2.16 -11.20 2.13
N ALA A 161 -2.38 -10.62 3.32
CA ALA A 161 -2.69 -9.19 3.43
C ALA A 161 -1.59 -8.30 2.84
N ALA A 162 -0.31 -8.59 3.14
CA ALA A 162 0.82 -7.88 2.56
C ALA A 162 0.94 -8.08 1.04
N GLN A 163 0.65 -9.28 0.54
CA GLN A 163 0.67 -9.61 -0.89
C GLN A 163 -0.45 -8.91 -1.66
N LEU A 164 -1.63 -8.74 -1.07
CA LEU A 164 -2.72 -7.95 -1.66
C LEU A 164 -2.33 -6.47 -1.77
N LEU A 165 -1.72 -5.89 -0.73
CA LEU A 165 -1.15 -4.54 -0.80
C LEU A 165 -0.13 -4.38 -1.94
N GLN A 166 0.75 -5.38 -2.11
CA GLN A 166 1.72 -5.40 -3.20
C GLN A 166 1.04 -5.44 -4.57
N LEU A 167 -0.01 -6.26 -4.75
CA LEU A 167 -0.77 -6.31 -6.01
C LEU A 167 -1.43 -4.97 -6.32
N PHE A 168 -2.07 -4.32 -5.34
CA PHE A 168 -2.64 -2.99 -5.53
C PHE A 168 -1.57 -1.96 -5.90
N SER A 169 -0.42 -1.98 -5.23
CA SER A 169 0.69 -1.11 -5.57
C SER A 169 1.19 -1.31 -7.00
N GLN A 170 1.20 -2.54 -7.52
CA GLN A 170 1.60 -2.80 -8.91
C GLN A 170 0.58 -2.29 -9.92
N LEU A 171 -0.68 -2.10 -9.51
CA LEU A 171 -1.75 -1.52 -10.31
C LEU A 171 -1.87 0.01 -10.13
N GLY A 172 -0.91 0.63 -9.43
CA GLY A 172 -0.93 2.06 -9.12
C GLY A 172 -1.98 2.46 -8.08
N LEU A 173 -2.58 1.50 -7.37
CA LEU A 173 -3.59 1.75 -6.35
C LEU A 173 -2.98 1.77 -4.95
N VAL A 174 -3.38 2.74 -4.14
CA VAL A 174 -3.01 2.81 -2.72
C VAL A 174 -4.11 2.12 -1.92
N ALA A 175 -3.73 1.05 -1.22
CA ALA A 175 -4.62 0.27 -0.36
C ALA A 175 -4.16 0.38 1.10
N SER A 176 -5.12 0.31 2.02
CA SER A 176 -4.86 0.26 3.46
C SER A 176 -5.05 -1.16 3.98
N THR A 177 -4.48 -1.46 5.15
CA THR A 177 -4.74 -2.70 5.89
C THR A 177 -5.13 -2.40 7.31
N PHE A 178 -6.14 -3.09 7.80
CA PHE A 178 -6.61 -3.02 9.17
C PHE A 178 -6.39 -4.37 9.84
N SER A 179 -5.94 -4.40 11.09
CA SER A 179 -5.79 -5.63 11.85
C SER A 179 -6.79 -5.67 12.99
N ALA A 180 -7.41 -6.83 13.21
CA ALA A 180 -8.24 -7.11 14.35
C ALA A 180 -7.53 -8.16 15.23
N PRO A 181 -7.34 -7.90 16.53
CA PRO A 181 -6.69 -8.84 17.42
C PRO A 181 -7.54 -10.12 17.59
N PRO A 182 -6.92 -11.27 17.90
CA PRO A 182 -7.64 -12.49 18.21
C PRO A 182 -8.61 -12.29 19.38
N GLY A 183 -9.81 -12.84 19.24
CA GLY A 183 -10.91 -12.64 20.17
C GLY A 183 -11.49 -13.96 20.68
N LYS A 184 -12.28 -13.88 21.75
CA LYS A 184 -13.08 -15.01 22.24
C LYS A 184 -14.53 -14.71 21.95
N SER A 185 -15.18 -15.58 21.20
CA SER A 185 -16.61 -15.49 20.90
C SER A 185 -17.30 -16.79 21.31
N ILE A 186 -18.60 -16.73 21.57
CA ILE A 186 -19.43 -17.90 21.82
C ILE A 186 -20.39 -18.03 20.65
N ILE A 187 -20.24 -19.10 19.88
CA ILE A 187 -21.15 -19.43 18.78
C ILE A 187 -21.85 -20.73 19.18
N GLU A 188 -23.19 -20.67 19.30
CA GLU A 188 -24.03 -21.82 19.65
C GLU A 188 -23.55 -22.59 20.91
N GLY A 189 -23.15 -21.85 21.94
CA GLY A 189 -22.68 -22.41 23.21
C GLY A 189 -21.25 -22.97 23.20
N ARG A 190 -20.56 -23.02 22.05
CA ARG A 190 -19.14 -23.38 21.96
C ARG A 190 -18.25 -22.14 22.03
N ARG A 191 -17.21 -22.19 22.88
CA ARG A 191 -16.17 -21.17 22.90
C ARG A 191 -15.33 -21.29 21.63
N VAL A 192 -15.35 -20.26 20.80
CA VAL A 192 -14.56 -20.15 19.59
C VAL A 192 -13.51 -19.06 19.80
N ASN A 193 -12.24 -19.45 19.77
CA ASN A 193 -11.14 -18.51 19.70
C ASN A 193 -10.99 -18.08 18.24
N SER A 194 -11.24 -16.81 17.92
CA SER A 194 -10.92 -16.28 16.60
C SER A 194 -9.42 -16.00 16.53
N SER A 195 -8.79 -16.45 15.44
CA SER A 195 -7.46 -15.97 15.05
C SER A 195 -7.55 -14.46 14.79
N GLY A 196 -6.44 -13.73 14.97
CA GLY A 196 -6.37 -12.35 14.48
C GLY A 196 -6.64 -12.33 12.97
N SER A 197 -7.31 -11.28 12.50
CA SER A 197 -7.64 -11.12 11.08
C SER A 197 -7.11 -9.80 10.55
N TYR A 198 -6.94 -9.76 9.24
CA TYR A 198 -6.54 -8.59 8.48
C TYR A 198 -7.64 -8.29 7.47
N LEU A 199 -8.00 -7.02 7.36
CA LEU A 199 -8.90 -6.52 6.33
C LEU A 199 -8.09 -5.63 5.39
N VAL A 200 -8.06 -6.02 4.13
CA VAL A 200 -7.55 -5.19 3.04
C VAL A 200 -8.77 -4.77 2.22
N PRO A 201 -9.41 -3.62 2.49
CA PRO A 201 -10.55 -3.21 1.69
C PRO A 201 -10.12 -2.98 0.25
N PHE A 202 -11.00 -3.29 -0.69
CA PHE A 202 -10.78 -2.94 -2.08
C PHE A 202 -10.64 -1.40 -2.16
N PRO A 203 -9.56 -0.86 -2.77
CA PRO A 203 -9.40 0.57 -2.95
C PRO A 203 -10.62 1.14 -3.66
N LYS A 204 -11.39 1.97 -2.96
CA LYS A 204 -12.57 2.60 -3.53
C LYS A 204 -12.10 3.60 -4.58
N THR A 205 -12.51 3.43 -5.83
CA THR A 205 -12.38 4.46 -6.85
C THR A 205 -13.43 5.53 -6.56
N GLY A 206 -13.02 6.57 -5.83
CA GLY A 206 -13.89 7.67 -5.42
C GLY A 206 -14.64 7.44 -4.09
N PRO A 207 -15.12 8.52 -3.45
CA PRO A 207 -15.68 8.48 -2.11
C PRO A 207 -17.00 7.70 -2.06
N SER A 208 -17.06 6.65 -1.24
CA SER A 208 -18.34 5.98 -0.96
C SER A 208 -19.23 6.87 -0.09
N SER A 209 -20.54 6.74 -0.27
CA SER A 209 -21.57 7.60 0.33
C SER A 209 -21.65 7.59 1.86
N ASN A 210 -20.83 6.80 2.55
CA ASN A 210 -20.91 6.54 3.99
C ASN A 210 -19.57 6.63 4.76
N ASP A 211 -18.44 6.98 4.15
CA ASP A 211 -17.17 7.05 4.89
C ASP A 211 -17.01 8.36 5.66
N SER A 212 -16.38 8.26 6.84
CA SER A 212 -16.03 9.34 7.76
C SER A 212 -14.95 10.29 7.25
N LEU A 213 -14.46 10.09 6.03
CA LEU A 213 -13.46 10.90 5.36
C LEU A 213 -14.16 12.07 4.66
N THR A 214 -13.76 13.28 5.01
CA THR A 214 -14.42 14.52 4.60
C THR A 214 -14.06 14.89 3.16
N HIS A 215 -14.97 15.63 2.54
CA HIS A 215 -14.69 16.42 1.35
C HIS A 215 -13.74 17.58 1.69
N PRO A 216 -13.10 18.25 0.71
CA PRO A 216 -12.25 19.41 0.97
C PRO A 216 -12.91 20.45 1.92
N PRO A 217 -12.14 21.16 2.76
CA PRO A 217 -12.70 22.13 3.69
C PRO A 217 -13.40 23.27 2.92
N LEU A 218 -14.73 23.33 3.04
CA LEU A 218 -15.54 24.33 2.32
C LEU A 218 -15.14 25.77 2.65
N SER A 219 -14.71 26.04 3.89
CA SER A 219 -14.29 27.38 4.33
C SER A 219 -13.17 27.99 3.48
N GLN A 220 -12.24 27.16 2.99
CA GLN A 220 -11.10 27.61 2.18
C GLN A 220 -11.49 27.89 0.72
N ILE A 221 -12.58 27.27 0.25
CA ILE A 221 -12.95 27.24 -1.18
C ILE A 221 -14.13 28.20 -1.45
N ILE A 222 -15.05 28.33 -0.48
CA ILE A 222 -16.26 29.18 -0.57
C ILE A 222 -15.96 30.58 -1.10
N PRO A 223 -14.95 31.34 -0.64
CA PRO A 223 -14.69 32.69 -1.15
C PRO A 223 -14.48 32.76 -2.66
N SER A 224 -13.85 31.74 -3.24
CA SER A 224 -13.54 31.68 -4.68
C SER A 224 -14.73 31.23 -5.53
N ILE A 225 -15.58 30.34 -5.00
CA ILE A 225 -16.68 29.71 -5.78
C ILE A 225 -18.06 30.31 -5.50
N LYS A 226 -18.25 31.01 -4.38
CA LYS A 226 -19.52 31.62 -3.97
C LYS A 226 -20.15 32.51 -5.06
N PRO A 227 -19.39 33.35 -5.79
CA PRO A 227 -19.97 34.17 -6.87
C PRO A 227 -20.65 33.30 -7.94
N ILE A 228 -20.02 32.19 -8.35
CA ILE A 228 -20.53 31.26 -9.38
C ILE A 228 -21.79 30.53 -8.91
N LEU A 229 -21.86 30.21 -7.62
CA LEU A 229 -22.97 29.49 -6.99
C LEU A 229 -24.24 30.36 -6.85
N GLY A 230 -24.10 31.69 -6.73
CA GLY A 230 -25.22 32.63 -6.62
C GLY A 230 -25.89 32.61 -5.24
N ASN A 231 -27.24 32.62 -5.18
CA ASN A 231 -28.02 32.70 -3.92
C ASN A 231 -27.97 31.42 -3.05
N LEU A 232 -27.10 30.47 -3.39
CA LEU A 232 -26.88 29.25 -2.61
C LEU A 232 -25.96 29.57 -1.43
N SER A 233 -26.52 30.05 -0.32
CA SER A 233 -25.76 30.28 0.90
C SER A 233 -25.38 28.95 1.58
N PRO A 234 -24.12 28.76 2.01
CA PRO A 234 -23.77 27.63 2.86
C PRO A 234 -24.54 27.74 4.19
N PRO A 235 -25.05 26.63 4.77
CA PRO A 235 -25.62 26.68 6.12
C PRO A 235 -24.53 27.11 7.11
N GLU A 236 -24.87 27.97 8.08
CA GLU A 236 -23.95 28.41 9.15
C GLU A 236 -23.45 27.26 10.06
N SER A 237 -23.93 26.03 9.85
CA SER A 237 -23.65 24.90 10.73
C SER A 237 -22.64 23.92 10.15
N THR A 238 -21.60 23.64 10.94
CA THR A 238 -20.52 22.64 10.81
C THR A 238 -20.98 21.17 10.71
N ARG A 239 -22.27 20.89 10.44
CA ARG A 239 -22.79 19.50 10.42
C ARG A 239 -22.46 18.79 9.11
N ARG A 240 -21.92 17.55 9.17
CA ARG A 240 -21.60 16.67 8.02
C ARG A 240 -22.68 16.60 6.91
N ARG A 241 -23.97 16.71 7.25
CA ARG A 241 -25.09 16.77 6.28
C ARG A 241 -25.13 18.06 5.45
N ALA A 242 -24.74 19.20 6.02
CA ALA A 242 -24.67 20.50 5.34
C ALA A 242 -23.55 20.53 4.29
N THR A 243 -22.38 19.97 4.63
CA THR A 243 -21.23 19.85 3.74
C THR A 243 -21.57 19.03 2.50
N ARG A 244 -22.17 17.83 2.68
CA ARG A 244 -22.58 16.95 1.56
C ARG A 244 -23.60 17.60 0.62
N ARG A 245 -24.55 18.36 1.16
CA ARG A 245 -25.55 19.10 0.37
C ARG A 245 -24.86 20.12 -0.55
N TYR A 246 -23.88 20.85 -0.04
CA TYR A 246 -23.14 21.85 -0.81
C TYR A 246 -22.27 21.24 -1.92
N TRP A 247 -21.67 20.08 -1.65
CA TRP A 247 -20.91 19.33 -2.66
C TRP A 247 -21.76 18.80 -3.82
N ASN A 248 -23.02 18.47 -3.54
CA ASN A 248 -23.99 18.14 -4.58
C ASN A 248 -24.43 19.39 -5.37
N GLU A 249 -24.43 20.58 -4.76
CA GLU A 249 -24.75 21.83 -5.44
C GLU A 249 -23.63 22.28 -6.40
N ILE A 250 -22.36 22.08 -6.07
CA ILE A 250 -21.23 22.36 -6.99
C ILE A 250 -21.32 21.46 -8.24
N ARG A 251 -21.78 20.23 -8.08
CA ARG A 251 -22.05 19.28 -9.17
C ARG A 251 -23.45 19.40 -9.78
N ASN A 252 -24.23 20.41 -9.37
CA ASN A 252 -25.56 20.63 -9.93
C ASN A 252 -25.45 20.96 -11.43
N PRO A 253 -26.24 20.32 -12.31
CA PRO A 253 -26.22 20.60 -13.75
C PRO A 253 -26.44 22.08 -14.11
N ILE A 254 -27.07 22.86 -13.25
CA ILE A 254 -27.22 24.32 -13.44
C ILE A 254 -25.89 25.04 -13.19
N VAL A 255 -25.15 24.66 -12.15
CA VAL A 255 -23.83 25.23 -11.83
C VAL A 255 -22.79 24.83 -12.86
N GLN A 256 -22.77 23.57 -13.28
CA GLN A 256 -21.87 23.08 -14.34
C GLN A 256 -22.11 23.81 -15.67
N ARG A 257 -23.38 24.10 -16.02
CA ARG A 257 -23.71 24.96 -17.18
C ARG A 257 -23.21 26.40 -17.01
N ARG A 258 -23.23 26.96 -15.80
CA ARG A 258 -22.71 28.30 -15.50
C ARG A 258 -21.18 28.36 -15.58
N VAL A 259 -20.49 27.34 -15.09
CA VAL A 259 -19.03 27.18 -15.17
C VAL A 259 -18.60 27.08 -16.64
N ALA A 260 -19.28 26.26 -17.44
CA ALA A 260 -19.03 26.16 -18.88
C ALA A 260 -19.18 27.52 -19.58
N LYS A 261 -20.26 28.26 -19.28
CA LYS A 261 -20.48 29.63 -19.81
C LYS A 261 -19.37 30.61 -19.43
N LEU A 262 -18.84 30.50 -18.21
CA LEU A 262 -17.78 31.39 -17.73
C LEU A 262 -16.42 31.03 -18.37
N SER A 263 -16.14 29.73 -18.55
CA SER A 263 -14.94 29.25 -19.25
C SER A 263 -14.89 29.68 -20.72
N GLU A 264 -16.02 29.75 -21.42
CA GLU A 264 -16.04 30.22 -22.81
C GLU A 264 -15.64 31.69 -22.98
N ALA A 265 -15.72 32.50 -21.92
CA ALA A 265 -15.26 33.90 -21.94
C ALA A 265 -13.73 34.01 -22.01
N GLU A 266 -13.01 32.90 -21.83
CA GLU A 266 -11.57 32.79 -22.01
C GLU A 266 -11.18 32.74 -23.49
N ASP A 267 -11.97 32.03 -24.32
CA ASP A 267 -11.67 31.80 -25.73
C ASP A 267 -12.34 32.82 -26.66
N HIS A 268 -13.54 33.30 -26.30
CA HIS A 268 -14.32 34.23 -27.13
C HIS A 268 -15.04 35.29 -26.29
N PRO A 269 -14.95 36.59 -26.64
CA PRO A 269 -15.72 37.63 -25.96
C PRO A 269 -17.22 37.33 -26.08
N ILE A 270 -17.88 37.15 -24.95
CA ILE A 270 -19.27 36.74 -24.92
C ILE A 270 -20.16 37.98 -25.04
N SER A 271 -21.08 38.03 -26.01
CA SER A 271 -22.19 38.99 -26.00
C SER A 271 -23.44 38.38 -25.34
N ALA A 272 -24.21 39.17 -24.59
CA ALA A 272 -25.42 38.69 -23.91
C ALA A 272 -26.44 38.02 -24.86
N VAL A 273 -26.47 38.43 -26.13
CA VAL A 273 -27.33 37.86 -27.19
C VAL A 273 -26.73 36.57 -27.77
N GLY A 274 -25.40 36.46 -27.84
CA GLY A 274 -24.70 35.27 -28.33
C GLY A 274 -24.87 34.05 -27.41
N ILE A 275 -24.95 34.27 -26.10
CA ILE A 275 -25.22 33.22 -25.09
C ILE A 275 -26.57 32.56 -25.34
N ALA A 276 -27.63 33.35 -25.58
CA ALA A 276 -28.98 32.81 -25.77
C ALA A 276 -29.09 31.99 -27.06
N LYS A 277 -28.44 32.42 -28.15
CA LYS A 277 -28.54 31.77 -29.47
C LYS A 277 -27.78 30.45 -29.56
N ARG A 278 -26.59 30.31 -28.96
CA ARG A 278 -25.74 29.11 -29.11
C ARG A 278 -26.14 27.93 -28.22
N PHE A 279 -26.81 28.18 -27.10
CA PHE A 279 -27.14 27.14 -26.11
C PHE A 279 -28.60 26.67 -26.14
N GLY A 280 -29.36 27.05 -27.17
CA GLY A 280 -30.73 26.55 -27.38
C GLY A 280 -31.74 26.98 -26.32
N THR A 281 -31.42 27.97 -25.49
CA THR A 281 -32.38 28.53 -24.52
C THR A 281 -33.11 29.70 -25.16
N LYS A 282 -34.45 29.71 -25.07
CA LYS A 282 -35.25 30.91 -25.40
C LYS A 282 -34.86 32.01 -24.43
N GLY A 283 -33.90 32.86 -24.82
CA GLY A 283 -33.29 33.96 -24.06
C GLY A 283 -34.03 34.39 -22.80
N GLY A 284 -33.83 33.66 -21.70
CA GLY A 284 -34.46 33.94 -20.43
C GLY A 284 -33.63 34.97 -19.66
N GLY A 285 -34.30 35.93 -19.01
CA GLY A 285 -33.62 36.99 -18.24
C GLY A 285 -32.62 36.49 -17.18
N GLY A 286 -32.73 35.22 -16.75
CA GLY A 286 -31.81 34.58 -15.80
C GLY A 286 -30.35 34.48 -16.26
N ASP A 287 -30.09 34.31 -17.57
CA ASP A 287 -28.72 34.20 -18.09
C ASP A 287 -28.03 35.57 -18.18
N GLN A 288 -28.79 36.60 -18.53
CA GLN A 288 -28.31 37.99 -18.53
C GLN A 288 -28.06 38.49 -17.09
N LEU A 289 -28.92 38.12 -16.14
CA LEU A 289 -28.73 38.33 -14.71
C LEU A 289 -27.47 37.62 -14.19
N PHE A 290 -27.18 36.40 -14.66
CA PHE A 290 -25.98 35.66 -14.28
C PHE A 290 -24.70 36.37 -14.74
N VAL A 291 -24.60 36.75 -16.02
CA VAL A 291 -23.41 37.44 -16.56
C VAL A 291 -23.20 38.82 -15.93
N THR A 292 -24.29 39.56 -15.71
CA THR A 292 -24.22 40.86 -15.04
C THR A 292 -23.68 40.72 -13.62
N ARG A 293 -24.19 39.73 -12.86
CA ARG A 293 -23.67 39.42 -11.53
C ARG A 293 -22.21 39.01 -11.53
N MET A 294 -21.77 38.20 -12.50
CA MET A 294 -20.35 37.80 -12.59
C MET A 294 -19.45 39.02 -12.84
N ALA A 295 -19.93 40.01 -13.60
CA ALA A 295 -19.22 41.26 -13.78
C ALA A 295 -19.23 42.13 -12.50
N ASP A 296 -20.36 42.22 -11.80
CA ASP A 296 -20.48 42.98 -10.53
C ASP A 296 -19.59 42.39 -9.42
N GLU A 297 -19.44 41.06 -9.39
CA GLU A 297 -18.54 40.33 -8.47
C GLU A 297 -17.06 40.37 -8.92
N GLY A 298 -16.78 40.95 -10.08
CA GLY A 298 -15.43 41.13 -10.62
C GLY A 298 -14.80 39.88 -11.27
N LEU A 299 -15.59 38.86 -11.61
CA LEU A 299 -15.13 37.68 -12.35
C LEU A 299 -15.08 37.93 -13.86
N LEU A 300 -15.85 38.91 -14.34
CA LEU A 300 -15.86 39.35 -15.73
C LEU A 300 -15.59 40.85 -15.83
N LEU A 301 -14.76 41.24 -16.80
CA LEU A 301 -14.61 42.62 -17.23
C LEU A 301 -15.67 42.92 -18.30
N ARG A 302 -16.42 44.01 -18.10
CA ARG A 302 -17.45 44.46 -19.04
C ARG A 302 -16.90 45.57 -19.93
N GLU A 303 -16.77 45.30 -21.23
CA GLU A 303 -16.31 46.25 -22.24
C GLU A 303 -17.46 46.67 -23.17
N ARG A 304 -17.49 47.95 -23.56
CA ARG A 304 -18.46 48.46 -24.55
C ARG A 304 -17.88 48.29 -25.95
N VAL A 305 -18.57 47.54 -26.79
CA VAL A 305 -18.17 47.30 -28.17
C VAL A 305 -19.23 47.86 -29.12
N LEU A 306 -18.77 48.51 -30.19
CA LEU A 306 -19.63 49.01 -31.26
C LEU A 306 -19.72 47.94 -32.37
N GLY A 307 -20.91 47.42 -32.64
CA GLY A 307 -21.14 46.47 -33.72
C GLY A 307 -22.12 47.01 -34.77
N GLU A 308 -22.25 46.29 -35.90
CA GLU A 308 -23.11 46.65 -37.03
C GLU A 308 -24.60 46.79 -36.66
N ALA A 309 -25.05 46.13 -35.59
CA ALA A 309 -26.43 46.15 -35.09
C ALA A 309 -26.65 47.09 -33.89
N GLY A 310 -25.65 47.88 -33.48
CA GLY A 310 -25.72 48.81 -32.35
C GLY A 310 -24.68 48.59 -31.25
N ARG A 311 -24.88 49.26 -30.11
CA ARG A 311 -23.99 49.14 -28.93
C ARG A 311 -24.26 47.84 -28.20
N HIS A 312 -23.24 47.02 -28.04
CA HIS A 312 -23.31 45.79 -27.24
C HIS A 312 -22.19 45.74 -26.19
N TYR A 313 -22.34 44.87 -25.20
CA TYR A 313 -21.30 44.62 -24.20
C TYR A 313 -20.60 43.29 -24.51
N ALA A 314 -19.27 43.32 -24.52
CA ALA A 314 -18.43 42.14 -24.50
C ALA A 314 -17.97 41.89 -23.06
N TYR A 315 -17.89 40.62 -22.68
CA TYR A 315 -17.41 40.21 -21.36
C TYR A 315 -16.15 39.37 -21.51
N HIS A 316 -15.13 39.69 -20.72
CA HIS A 316 -13.84 39.02 -20.69
C HIS A 316 -13.56 38.46 -19.30
N LEU A 317 -12.92 37.30 -19.22
CA LEU A 317 -12.55 36.70 -17.95
C LEU A 317 -11.45 37.52 -17.25
N THR A 318 -11.64 37.84 -15.97
CA THR A 318 -10.58 38.45 -15.14
C THR A 318 -9.68 37.36 -14.53
N ASP A 319 -8.52 37.73 -13.99
CA ASP A 319 -7.65 36.79 -13.25
C ASP A 319 -8.42 36.12 -12.09
N ARG A 320 -9.28 36.88 -11.41
CA ARG A 320 -10.16 36.37 -10.35
C ARG A 320 -11.18 35.37 -10.90
N GLY A 321 -11.73 35.61 -12.08
CA GLY A 321 -12.61 34.67 -12.78
C GLY A 321 -11.88 33.37 -13.16
N ARG A 322 -10.64 33.48 -13.65
CA ARG A 322 -9.80 32.32 -14.01
C ARG A 322 -9.44 31.47 -12.79
N GLN A 323 -9.04 32.11 -11.69
CA GLN A 323 -8.76 31.42 -10.42
C GLN A 323 -10.01 30.72 -9.86
N ALA A 324 -11.20 31.33 -9.99
CA ALA A 324 -12.45 30.72 -9.56
C ALA A 324 -12.79 29.46 -10.39
N LEU A 325 -12.60 29.51 -11.71
CA LEU A 325 -12.77 28.35 -12.60
C LEU A 325 -11.79 27.22 -12.27
N GLU A 326 -10.51 27.56 -12.10
CA GLU A 326 -9.48 26.60 -11.73
C GLU A 326 -9.77 25.95 -10.37
N THR A 327 -10.26 26.74 -9.41
CA THR A 327 -10.67 26.23 -8.10
C THR A 327 -11.78 25.19 -8.23
N VAL A 328 -12.82 25.44 -9.04
CA VAL A 328 -13.90 24.47 -9.29
C VAL A 328 -13.37 23.19 -9.95
N ALA A 329 -12.48 23.33 -10.93
CA ALA A 329 -11.88 22.19 -11.62
C ALA A 329 -11.00 21.33 -10.68
N ASN A 330 -10.19 21.95 -9.84
CA ASN A 330 -9.34 21.26 -8.86
C ASN A 330 -10.17 20.57 -7.78
N VAL A 331 -11.26 21.21 -7.37
CA VAL A 331 -12.26 20.63 -6.49
C VAL A 331 -12.90 19.38 -7.08
N ASP A 332 -13.33 19.41 -8.34
CA ASP A 332 -13.91 18.23 -8.99
C ASP A 332 -12.88 17.09 -9.10
N LYS A 333 -11.61 17.41 -9.36
CA LYS A 333 -10.51 16.43 -9.34
C LYS A 333 -10.31 15.81 -7.95
N LEU A 334 -10.31 16.61 -6.89
CA LEU A 334 -10.16 16.12 -5.52
C LEU A 334 -11.35 15.27 -5.07
N MET A 335 -12.56 15.62 -5.53
CA MET A 335 -13.79 14.90 -5.19
C MET A 335 -13.92 13.56 -5.93
N LEU A 336 -13.25 13.41 -7.07
CA LEU A 336 -13.25 12.19 -7.89
C LEU A 336 -11.94 11.39 -7.77
N GLY A 337 -10.93 11.95 -7.13
CA GLY A 337 -9.63 11.33 -6.93
C GLY A 337 -9.58 10.43 -5.69
N ASP A 338 -8.43 9.81 -5.50
CA ASP A 338 -8.16 8.87 -4.40
C ASP A 338 -7.67 9.57 -3.11
N VAL A 339 -7.78 10.91 -3.07
CA VAL A 339 -7.34 11.75 -1.96
C VAL A 339 -8.52 12.05 -1.04
N ALA A 340 -8.33 11.81 0.26
CA ALA A 340 -9.34 12.01 1.29
C ALA A 340 -8.87 13.02 2.33
N PHE A 341 -9.81 13.77 2.92
CA PHE A 341 -9.52 14.73 3.98
C PHE A 341 -9.99 14.18 5.34
N ALA A 342 -9.25 14.49 6.40
CA ALA A 342 -9.59 14.14 7.77
C ALA A 342 -9.60 15.39 8.64
N GLU A 343 -10.54 15.46 9.58
CA GLU A 343 -10.62 16.56 10.55
C GLU A 343 -9.65 16.29 11.70
N ILE A 344 -8.83 17.29 12.03
CA ILE A 344 -7.96 17.25 13.20
C ILE A 344 -8.86 17.31 14.44
N GLN A 345 -8.89 16.23 15.22
CA GLN A 345 -9.75 16.14 16.41
C GLN A 345 -9.15 16.88 17.61
N GLN A 346 -7.83 16.85 17.73
CA GLN A 346 -7.10 17.46 18.83
C GLN A 346 -5.68 17.80 18.38
N ILE A 347 -5.18 18.94 18.86
CA ILE A 347 -3.78 19.34 18.75
C ILE A 347 -3.28 19.45 20.19
N GLU A 348 -2.25 18.69 20.52
CA GLU A 348 -1.57 18.77 21.81
C GLU A 348 -0.20 19.39 21.57
N GLU A 349 0.09 20.48 22.29
CA GLU A 349 1.40 21.12 22.27
C GLU A 349 2.27 20.45 23.32
N LEU A 350 3.36 19.81 22.88
CA LEU A 350 4.27 19.10 23.76
C LEU A 350 5.49 19.97 24.07
N GLN A 351 5.90 20.01 25.34
CA GLN A 351 7.12 20.69 25.76
C GLN A 351 8.33 19.95 25.20
N GLN A 352 9.10 20.61 24.33
CA GLN A 352 10.19 19.98 23.59
C GLN A 352 11.34 19.47 24.48
N SER A 353 11.46 20.01 25.70
CA SER A 353 12.38 19.53 26.73
C SER A 353 12.01 18.13 27.28
N GLU A 354 10.73 17.75 27.25
CA GLU A 354 10.24 16.46 27.73
C GLU A 354 10.14 15.44 26.57
N HIS A 355 10.10 15.93 25.33
CA HIS A 355 9.90 15.13 24.11
C HIS A 355 10.90 15.51 23.00
N PRO A 356 12.23 15.39 23.22
CA PRO A 356 13.27 15.93 22.34
C PRO A 356 13.38 15.28 20.96
N THR A 357 12.72 14.13 20.74
CA THR A 357 12.74 13.38 19.48
C THR A 357 11.58 13.70 18.54
N TYR A 358 10.61 14.48 18.98
CA TYR A 358 9.43 14.82 18.20
C TYR A 358 9.65 16.19 17.56
N VAL A 359 9.76 16.22 16.22
CA VAL A 359 9.89 17.48 15.47
C VAL A 359 8.51 17.93 14.98
N TYR A 360 7.75 17.03 14.35
CA TYR A 360 6.30 17.14 14.05
C TYR A 360 5.73 15.72 13.79
N ASP A 361 4.92 15.15 14.68
CA ASP A 361 4.31 13.83 14.45
C ASP A 361 2.78 13.92 14.32
N LEU A 362 2.27 13.49 13.16
CA LEU A 362 0.86 13.15 12.97
C LEU A 362 0.72 11.64 13.14
N SER A 363 0.07 11.20 14.22
CA SER A 363 -0.25 9.78 14.44
C SER A 363 -1.75 9.53 14.25
N VAL A 364 -2.10 8.45 13.55
CA VAL A 364 -3.48 7.97 13.45
C VAL A 364 -3.59 6.65 14.21
N PRO A 365 -4.39 6.57 15.28
CA PRO A 365 -4.57 5.32 16.02
C PRO A 365 -5.05 4.18 15.11
N GLY A 366 -4.27 3.10 15.05
CA GLY A 366 -4.63 1.89 14.30
C GLY A 366 -4.21 1.85 12.84
N THR A 367 -3.38 2.79 12.36
CA THR A 367 -2.82 2.76 11.00
C THR A 367 -1.32 3.13 10.97
N GLU A 368 -0.54 2.48 10.12
CA GLU A 368 0.93 2.64 10.03
C GLU A 368 1.41 3.50 8.84
N ASN A 369 0.52 4.15 8.07
CA ASN A 369 0.90 4.88 6.85
C ASN A 369 0.63 6.39 6.96
N PHE A 370 1.58 7.22 6.53
CA PHE A 370 1.38 8.67 6.41
C PHE A 370 2.06 9.29 5.15
N VAL A 371 1.66 10.52 4.82
CA VAL A 371 2.15 11.31 3.69
C VAL A 371 2.94 12.50 4.24
N ALA A 372 4.13 12.76 3.70
CA ALA A 372 4.89 13.99 3.92
C ALA A 372 5.00 14.72 2.57
N ASP A 373 4.54 15.97 2.53
CA ASP A 373 4.45 16.83 1.34
C ASP A 373 3.79 16.14 0.12
N THR A 374 4.60 15.64 -0.83
CA THR A 374 4.16 15.00 -2.08
C THR A 374 4.59 13.54 -2.21
N ALA A 375 5.10 12.91 -1.14
CA ALA A 375 5.61 11.54 -1.17
C ALA A 375 4.99 10.64 -0.10
N ILE A 376 4.72 9.39 -0.50
CA ILE A 376 4.34 8.30 0.41
C ILE A 376 5.60 7.84 1.14
N CYS A 377 5.73 8.16 2.43
CA CYS A 377 6.85 7.73 3.26
C CYS A 377 6.50 6.40 3.93
N HIS A 378 7.13 5.31 3.47
CA HIS A 378 7.11 4.02 4.16
C HIS A 378 8.56 3.59 4.40
N ASN A 379 8.94 3.47 5.68
CA ASN A 379 10.30 3.21 6.12
C ASN A 379 10.88 1.83 5.69
N THR A 380 10.10 0.99 5.00
CA THR A 380 10.57 -0.29 4.42
C THR A 380 10.34 -0.41 2.91
N ARG A 381 10.01 0.68 2.21
CA ARG A 381 9.79 0.68 0.74
C ARG A 381 11.02 1.10 -0.08
N PHE A 382 12.06 1.61 0.57
CA PHE A 382 13.30 2.01 -0.08
C PHE A 382 14.36 0.92 0.02
N ASP A 383 15.13 0.72 -1.06
CA ASP A 383 16.21 -0.26 -1.08
C ASP A 383 17.48 0.29 -0.42
N ILE A 384 17.72 1.60 -0.53
CA ILE A 384 18.74 2.37 0.21
C ILE A 384 18.16 3.75 0.57
N ILE A 385 18.49 4.27 1.75
CA ILE A 385 18.21 5.64 2.19
C ILE A 385 19.55 6.33 2.50
N PHE A 386 19.81 7.49 1.92
CA PHE A 386 20.95 8.33 2.33
C PHE A 386 20.42 9.57 3.02
N ILE A 387 20.86 9.79 4.26
CA ILE A 387 20.53 11.00 5.01
C ILE A 387 21.52 12.09 4.59
N ILE A 388 21.03 13.14 3.93
CA ILE A 388 21.82 14.33 3.64
C ILE A 388 21.59 15.30 4.79
N LYS A 389 22.59 15.48 5.63
CA LYS A 389 22.56 16.47 6.72
C LYS A 389 23.15 17.78 6.20
N ASP A 390 22.37 18.85 6.27
CA ASP A 390 22.88 20.20 6.03
C ASP A 390 23.63 20.65 7.30
N THR A 391 24.96 20.68 7.23
CA THR A 391 25.81 21.10 8.34
C THR A 391 26.46 22.42 7.91
N PRO A 392 26.05 23.57 8.49
CA PRO A 392 26.54 24.86 8.03
C PRO A 392 28.03 24.97 8.32
N THR A 393 28.84 24.95 7.27
CA THR A 393 30.28 25.21 7.35
C THR A 393 30.62 26.42 6.50
N PRO A 394 31.20 27.50 7.07
CA PRO A 394 31.41 28.75 6.35
C PRO A 394 32.14 28.61 5.01
N ALA A 395 33.09 27.67 4.92
CA ALA A 395 33.87 27.43 3.70
C ALA A 395 33.09 26.69 2.60
N GLU A 396 32.19 25.75 2.94
CA GLU A 396 31.35 25.06 1.96
C GLU A 396 30.19 25.95 1.52
N ASP A 397 29.61 26.72 2.45
CA ASP A 397 28.54 27.67 2.19
C ASP A 397 29.01 28.78 1.23
N GLU A 398 30.21 29.33 1.45
CA GLU A 398 30.81 30.34 0.56
C GLU A 398 31.05 29.78 -0.86
N ARG A 399 31.54 28.53 -0.95
CA ARG A 399 31.74 27.84 -2.24
C ARG A 399 30.42 27.59 -2.97
N LEU A 400 29.40 27.12 -2.25
CA LEU A 400 28.07 26.85 -2.77
C LEU A 400 27.42 28.15 -3.28
N ALA A 401 27.44 29.21 -2.46
CA ALA A 401 26.90 30.52 -2.82
C ALA A 401 27.61 31.10 -4.05
N SER A 402 28.94 31.05 -4.08
CA SER A 402 29.75 31.50 -5.22
C SER A 402 29.41 30.73 -6.50
N HIS A 403 29.21 29.42 -6.40
CA HIS A 403 28.83 28.57 -7.52
C HIS A 403 27.43 28.93 -8.06
N ILE A 404 26.43 29.06 -7.19
CA ILE A 404 25.05 29.41 -7.57
C ILE A 404 25.00 30.78 -8.27
N LEU A 405 25.65 31.79 -7.69
CA LEU A 405 25.71 33.14 -8.27
C LEU A 405 26.38 33.15 -9.65
N ALA A 406 27.42 32.33 -9.83
CA ALA A 406 28.15 32.26 -11.07
C ALA A 406 27.38 31.51 -12.18
N VAL A 407 26.55 30.52 -11.85
CA VAL A 407 25.62 29.86 -12.79
C VAL A 407 24.53 30.84 -13.25
N HIS A 408 23.95 31.61 -12.32
CA HIS A 408 22.93 32.61 -12.64
C HIS A 408 23.46 33.75 -13.52
N ARG A 409 24.71 34.20 -13.33
CA ARG A 409 25.32 35.26 -14.15
C ARG A 409 25.54 34.86 -15.62
N LYS A 410 25.84 33.58 -15.90
CA LYS A 410 26.28 33.13 -17.23
C LYS A 410 25.24 32.35 -18.05
N HIS A 411 24.03 32.11 -17.53
CA HIS A 411 23.04 31.24 -18.19
C HIS A 411 23.66 29.90 -18.66
N GLY A 412 24.49 29.28 -17.81
CA GLY A 412 25.22 28.05 -18.15
C GLY A 412 26.20 27.61 -17.05
N TYR A 413 26.67 26.36 -17.16
CA TYR A 413 27.64 25.79 -16.22
C TYR A 413 29.03 26.42 -16.40
N ASN A 414 29.68 26.85 -15.32
CA ASN A 414 31.04 27.40 -15.39
C ASN A 414 32.10 26.36 -15.78
N VAL A 415 31.85 25.10 -15.44
CA VAL A 415 32.70 23.96 -15.80
C VAL A 415 31.81 23.06 -16.66
N PRO A 416 32.15 22.86 -17.96
CA PRO A 416 31.41 21.92 -18.78
C PRO A 416 31.55 20.51 -18.18
N PRO A 417 30.48 19.70 -18.17
CA PRO A 417 30.57 18.35 -17.64
C PRO A 417 31.60 17.55 -18.46
N PRO A 418 32.37 16.66 -17.83
CA PRO A 418 33.39 15.86 -18.53
C PRO A 418 32.79 14.92 -19.57
N ILE A 419 31.47 14.66 -19.50
CA ILE A 419 30.72 13.86 -20.47
C ILE A 419 29.54 14.68 -20.97
N GLU A 420 29.44 14.80 -22.30
CA GLU A 420 28.31 15.43 -22.97
C GLU A 420 26.98 14.74 -22.61
N PHE A 421 25.94 15.53 -22.31
CA PHE A 421 24.63 15.01 -21.90
C PHE A 421 24.02 14.06 -22.93
N SER A 422 24.20 14.34 -24.23
CA SER A 422 23.72 13.46 -25.29
C SER A 422 24.41 12.09 -25.29
N LEU A 423 25.71 12.06 -25.00
CA LEU A 423 26.49 10.83 -24.90
C LEU A 423 26.09 10.04 -23.67
N LEU A 424 25.95 10.69 -22.51
CA LEU A 424 25.49 10.06 -21.27
C LEU A 424 24.09 9.42 -21.44
N LYS A 425 23.14 10.14 -22.07
CA LYS A 425 21.81 9.60 -22.37
C LYS A 425 21.86 8.35 -23.25
N LYS A 426 22.66 8.39 -24.32
CA LYS A 426 22.86 7.23 -25.22
C LYS A 426 23.52 6.07 -24.48
N TYR A 427 24.51 6.35 -23.65
CA TYR A 427 25.21 5.35 -22.84
C TYR A 427 24.25 4.64 -21.87
N ILE A 428 23.47 5.39 -21.09
CA ILE A 428 22.47 4.82 -20.17
C ILE A 428 21.42 4.00 -20.94
N ALA A 429 20.94 4.49 -22.09
CA ALA A 429 19.98 3.78 -22.93
C ALA A 429 20.55 2.46 -23.48
N TYR A 430 21.84 2.44 -23.85
CA TYR A 430 22.52 1.22 -24.27
C TYR A 430 22.73 0.24 -23.11
N ALA A 431 23.25 0.71 -21.97
CA ALA A 431 23.46 -0.08 -20.76
C ALA A 431 22.17 -0.76 -20.28
N LYS A 432 21.01 -0.07 -20.34
CA LYS A 432 19.70 -0.64 -19.98
C LYS A 432 19.28 -1.88 -20.77
N LYS A 433 19.87 -2.12 -21.94
CA LYS A 433 19.59 -3.33 -22.75
C LYS A 433 20.32 -4.57 -22.24
N ILE A 434 21.30 -4.40 -21.35
CA ILE A 434 22.11 -5.48 -20.80
C ILE A 434 21.46 -6.01 -19.53
N SER A 435 21.36 -7.34 -19.44
CA SER A 435 20.80 -8.07 -18.29
C SER A 435 21.86 -8.99 -17.70
N PRO A 436 22.74 -8.48 -16.81
CA PRO A 436 23.83 -9.26 -16.26
C PRO A 436 23.34 -10.42 -15.39
N THR A 437 24.04 -11.56 -15.42
CA THR A 437 23.74 -12.72 -14.58
C THR A 437 24.72 -12.84 -13.41
N LEU A 438 24.28 -13.28 -12.23
CA LEU A 438 25.17 -13.45 -11.07
C LEU A 438 26.18 -14.57 -11.32
N THR A 439 27.45 -14.31 -10.99
CA THR A 439 28.46 -15.37 -10.82
C THR A 439 28.29 -16.03 -9.46
N LYS A 440 28.80 -17.27 -9.33
CA LYS A 440 28.80 -17.99 -8.04
C LYS A 440 29.48 -17.19 -6.92
N GLU A 441 30.60 -16.55 -7.25
CA GLU A 441 31.37 -15.71 -6.31
C GLU A 441 30.54 -14.52 -5.80
N SER A 442 29.83 -13.83 -6.70
CA SER A 442 28.95 -12.71 -6.34
C SER A 442 27.76 -13.16 -5.48
N GLU A 443 27.19 -14.33 -5.79
CA GLU A 443 26.07 -14.92 -5.06
C GLU A 443 26.49 -15.29 -3.63
N GLU A 444 27.64 -15.95 -3.46
CA GLU A 444 28.20 -16.30 -2.15
C GLU A 444 28.43 -15.04 -1.30
N ARG A 445 29.02 -13.98 -1.88
CA ARG A 445 29.30 -12.74 -1.14
C ARG A 445 28.03 -12.04 -0.66
N ILE A 446 27.01 -11.95 -1.52
CA ILE A 446 25.72 -11.34 -1.20
C ILE A 446 25.00 -12.17 -0.13
N LYS A 447 25.01 -13.50 -0.26
CA LYS A 447 24.41 -14.43 0.69
C LYS A 447 25.05 -14.35 2.07
N ASP A 448 26.38 -14.37 2.13
CA ASP A 448 27.12 -14.30 3.39
C ASP A 448 26.85 -12.99 4.13
N PHE A 449 26.88 -11.86 3.41
CA PHE A 449 26.56 -10.56 3.99
C PHE A 449 25.11 -10.50 4.49
N TYR A 450 24.15 -11.01 3.72
CA TYR A 450 22.74 -11.07 4.14
C TYR A 450 22.54 -11.94 5.40
N LEU A 451 23.20 -13.11 5.47
CA LEU A 451 23.13 -13.99 6.63
C LEU A 451 23.78 -13.35 7.86
N ASP A 452 24.92 -12.67 7.69
CA ASP A 452 25.58 -11.91 8.75
C ASP A 452 24.69 -10.76 9.24
N LEU A 453 24.09 -9.99 8.33
CA LEU A 453 23.12 -8.93 8.66
C LEU A 453 21.91 -9.48 9.42
N ARG A 454 21.45 -10.69 9.08
CA ARG A 454 20.33 -11.36 9.76
C ARG A 454 20.70 -11.92 11.14
N ARG A 455 21.94 -12.37 11.33
CA ARG A 455 22.46 -12.81 12.65
C ARG A 455 22.66 -11.64 13.61
N ARG A 456 23.02 -10.47 13.08
CA ARG A 456 23.19 -9.24 13.85
C ARG A 456 21.86 -8.65 14.35
N GLY A 457 20.75 -8.92 13.66
CA GLY A 457 19.41 -8.58 14.15
C GLY A 457 18.97 -9.55 15.25
N SER A 458 18.84 -9.07 16.48
CA SER A 458 18.23 -9.84 17.57
C SER A 458 16.72 -10.03 17.34
N ALA A 459 16.08 -11.02 17.99
CA ALA A 459 14.70 -11.46 17.70
C ALA A 459 13.61 -10.37 17.84
N ASP A 460 13.91 -9.27 18.56
CA ASP A 460 13.04 -8.09 18.73
C ASP A 460 13.48 -6.87 17.90
N GLN A 461 14.52 -7.02 17.07
CA GLN A 461 14.94 -6.00 16.12
C GLN A 461 14.46 -6.38 14.72
N ILE A 462 14.17 -5.38 13.87
CA ILE A 462 13.85 -5.62 12.45
C ILE A 462 15.10 -6.22 11.79
N GLY A 463 15.20 -7.55 11.78
CA GLY A 463 16.27 -8.27 11.10
C GLY A 463 16.21 -8.06 9.59
N ALA A 464 17.34 -8.27 8.91
CA ALA A 464 17.43 -8.26 7.46
C ALA A 464 16.29 -9.07 6.84
N THR A 465 15.46 -8.40 6.03
CA THR A 465 14.33 -9.04 5.36
C THR A 465 14.79 -9.70 4.06
N PRO A 466 14.09 -10.69 3.52
CA PRO A 466 14.37 -11.21 2.18
C PRO A 466 14.46 -10.12 1.09
N ARG A 467 13.77 -9.00 1.28
CA ARG A 467 13.87 -7.81 0.41
C ARG A 467 15.27 -7.19 0.43
N THR A 468 15.95 -7.18 1.57
CA THR A 468 17.34 -6.69 1.67
C THR A 468 18.27 -7.47 0.74
N LEU A 469 18.05 -8.78 0.61
CA LEU A 469 18.79 -9.62 -0.34
C LEU A 469 18.47 -9.23 -1.79
N GLU A 470 17.19 -9.02 -2.12
CA GLU A 470 16.79 -8.55 -3.45
C GLU A 470 17.35 -7.16 -3.78
N SER A 471 17.48 -6.28 -2.79
CA SER A 471 18.09 -4.95 -2.94
C SER A 471 19.57 -5.06 -3.29
N LEU A 472 20.32 -5.89 -2.57
CA LEU A 472 21.74 -6.14 -2.84
C LEU A 472 21.95 -6.68 -4.26
N ILE A 473 21.12 -7.63 -4.69
CA ILE A 473 21.16 -8.17 -6.06
C ILE A 473 20.88 -7.06 -7.08
N ARG A 474 19.84 -6.24 -6.86
CA ARG A 474 19.49 -5.15 -7.77
C ARG A 474 20.60 -4.10 -7.89
N LEU A 475 21.26 -3.75 -6.79
CA LEU A 475 22.39 -2.82 -6.75
C LEU A 475 23.63 -3.36 -7.48
N ALA A 476 24.00 -4.62 -7.20
CA ALA A 476 25.14 -5.27 -7.85
C ALA A 476 24.92 -5.40 -9.36
N THR A 477 23.71 -5.81 -9.76
CA THR A 477 23.31 -5.90 -11.17
C THR A 477 23.31 -4.53 -11.86
N ALA A 478 22.88 -3.47 -11.16
CA ALA A 478 22.90 -2.12 -11.71
C ALA A 478 24.33 -1.62 -11.97
N ARG A 479 25.29 -1.93 -11.08
CA ARG A 479 26.70 -1.60 -11.27
C ARG A 479 27.30 -2.35 -12.45
N ALA A 480 27.11 -3.68 -12.51
CA ALA A 480 27.55 -4.50 -13.64
C ALA A 480 27.00 -3.98 -14.98
N ARG A 481 25.72 -3.59 -14.98
CA ARG A 481 25.03 -3.02 -16.16
C ARG A 481 25.63 -1.70 -16.62
N ILE A 482 25.92 -0.77 -15.71
CA ILE A 482 26.56 0.52 -16.06
C ILE A 482 27.97 0.30 -16.61
N LEU A 483 28.66 -0.76 -16.17
CA LEU A 483 29.98 -1.17 -16.67
C LEU A 483 29.91 -2.04 -17.93
N LEU A 484 28.72 -2.22 -18.51
CA LEU A 484 28.45 -3.01 -19.71
C LEU A 484 28.88 -4.48 -19.61
N ARG A 485 28.90 -5.04 -18.40
CA ARG A 485 29.24 -6.43 -18.12
C ARG A 485 28.01 -7.31 -18.32
N ASP A 486 28.21 -8.51 -18.85
CA ASP A 486 27.21 -9.57 -18.99
C ASP A 486 27.07 -10.42 -17.71
N GLN A 487 28.04 -10.33 -16.79
CA GLN A 487 28.02 -11.02 -15.51
C GLN A 487 28.28 -10.06 -14.34
N VAL A 488 27.63 -10.31 -13.21
CA VAL A 488 27.86 -9.60 -11.95
C VAL A 488 29.07 -10.22 -11.28
N THR A 489 30.16 -9.47 -11.13
CA THR A 489 31.39 -9.96 -10.51
C THR A 489 31.36 -9.84 -8.98
N GLU A 490 32.32 -10.45 -8.29
CA GLU A 490 32.48 -10.25 -6.84
C GLU A 490 32.64 -8.77 -6.48
N GLU A 491 33.38 -8.01 -7.29
CA GLU A 491 33.59 -6.57 -7.09
C GLU A 491 32.28 -5.78 -7.09
N ASP A 492 31.32 -6.19 -7.94
CA ASP A 492 30.00 -5.57 -8.02
C ASP A 492 29.16 -5.84 -6.77
N ALA A 493 29.22 -7.07 -6.26
CA ALA A 493 28.62 -7.44 -4.99
C ALA A 493 29.22 -6.66 -3.81
N LEU A 494 30.55 -6.57 -3.73
CA LEU A 494 31.24 -5.83 -2.67
C LEU A 494 30.89 -4.34 -2.68
N SER A 495 30.74 -3.74 -3.87
CA SER A 495 30.34 -2.33 -4.00
C SER A 495 28.90 -2.09 -3.56
N ALA A 496 27.99 -3.01 -3.87
CA ALA A 496 26.62 -2.95 -3.39
C ALA A 496 26.54 -3.08 -1.86
N ILE A 497 27.34 -3.98 -1.28
CA ILE A 497 27.49 -4.15 0.17
C ILE A 497 28.05 -2.87 0.81
N ALA A 498 29.04 -2.24 0.20
CA ALA A 498 29.63 -1.00 0.71
C ALA A 498 28.61 0.14 0.75
N LEU A 499 27.77 0.29 -0.28
CA LEU A 499 26.67 1.27 -0.29
C LEU A 499 25.66 0.99 0.83
N MET A 500 25.34 -0.28 1.04
CA MET A 500 24.43 -0.69 2.11
C MET A 500 25.00 -0.39 3.50
N ASN A 501 26.27 -0.72 3.73
CA ASN A 501 26.95 -0.39 4.99
C ASN A 501 27.03 1.12 5.22
N LYS A 502 27.28 1.92 4.16
CA LYS A 502 27.28 3.38 4.29
C LYS A 502 25.92 3.93 4.72
N MET A 503 24.83 3.44 4.14
CA MET A 503 23.48 3.78 4.63
C MET A 503 23.33 3.42 6.12
N VAL A 504 23.78 2.23 6.50
CA VAL A 504 23.71 1.78 7.91
C VAL A 504 24.52 2.73 8.80
N GLU A 505 25.73 3.14 8.40
CA GLU A 505 26.57 4.08 9.14
C GLU A 505 25.96 5.49 9.26
N ASP A 506 25.42 6.04 8.17
CA ASP A 506 24.80 7.37 8.12
C ASP A 506 23.55 7.45 9.01
N VAL A 507 22.82 6.33 9.15
CA VAL A 507 21.67 6.19 10.07
C VAL A 507 22.10 6.05 11.53
N LEU A 508 23.30 5.51 11.78
CA LEU A 508 23.82 5.20 13.13
C LEU A 508 24.62 6.33 13.79
N THR A 509 25.09 7.31 13.02
CA THR A 509 25.87 8.43 13.53
C THR A 509 24.97 9.62 13.89
N ASP A 510 24.25 9.44 15.00
CA ASP A 510 23.75 10.54 15.82
C ASP A 510 24.42 10.47 17.20
N GLN A 511 25.01 11.58 17.64
CA GLN A 511 25.95 11.67 18.77
C GLN A 511 25.18 11.53 20.09
N GLU A 512 25.48 10.59 20.99
CA GLU A 512 26.51 10.75 22.05
C GLU A 512 27.10 9.43 22.59
N THR A 513 26.67 8.25 22.13
CA THR A 513 27.17 6.97 22.69
C THR A 513 27.88 6.15 21.63
N LYS A 514 29.21 6.04 21.77
CA LYS A 514 30.11 5.18 20.98
C LYS A 514 29.83 3.70 21.26
N THR A 515 28.66 3.20 20.89
CA THR A 515 28.32 1.78 20.90
C THR A 515 27.93 1.37 19.48
N ARG A 516 28.62 0.34 18.98
CA ARG A 516 28.51 -0.15 17.60
C ARG A 516 27.15 -0.80 17.34
N ALA A 517 26.60 -0.42 16.18
CA ALA A 517 25.56 -1.08 15.38
C ALA A 517 24.23 -1.36 16.08
N ASP A 518 23.23 -0.48 15.88
CA ASP A 518 21.83 -0.80 16.20
C ASP A 518 20.81 -0.08 15.30
N PHE A 519 20.08 -0.85 14.48
CA PHE A 519 18.94 -0.41 13.65
C PHE A 519 17.70 0.04 14.46
N GLY A 520 17.78 0.04 15.79
CA GLY A 520 16.67 0.35 16.70
C GLY A 520 16.25 1.82 16.76
N VAL A 521 16.95 2.71 16.04
CA VAL A 521 16.63 4.15 15.95
C VAL A 521 15.30 4.39 15.22
N LEU A 522 14.81 3.43 14.43
CA LEU A 522 13.63 3.58 13.57
C LEU A 522 12.26 3.43 14.26
N LEU A 523 12.20 3.15 15.56
CA LEU A 523 10.95 2.78 16.27
C LEU A 523 10.60 3.67 17.48
N GLY A 524 11.11 4.91 17.54
CA GLY A 524 10.49 5.97 18.34
C GLY A 524 10.49 5.82 19.87
N ARG A 525 11.38 5.03 20.49
CA ARG A 525 11.48 4.98 21.97
C ARG A 525 12.57 5.90 22.53
N PRO A 526 12.37 6.63 23.64
CA PRO A 526 13.44 7.36 24.32
C PRO A 526 14.54 6.40 24.86
N ALA A 527 15.79 6.87 24.93
CA ALA A 527 16.92 6.07 25.44
C ALA A 527 16.72 5.60 26.89
N GLY A 528 16.03 6.41 27.71
CA GLY A 528 15.71 6.09 29.10
C GLY A 528 14.79 4.86 29.24
N GLU A 529 13.71 4.81 28.47
CA GLU A 529 12.78 3.65 28.48
C GLU A 529 13.43 2.39 27.92
N ARG A 530 14.29 2.52 26.90
CA ARG A 530 15.09 1.41 26.35
C ARG A 530 16.05 0.84 27.39
N GLY A 531 16.72 1.72 28.15
CA GLY A 531 17.61 1.34 29.25
C GLY A 531 16.88 0.64 30.39
N LYS A 532 15.66 1.08 30.73
CA LYS A 532 14.81 0.44 31.75
C LYS A 532 14.31 -0.93 31.30
N LEU A 533 13.86 -1.06 30.05
CA LEU A 533 13.37 -2.33 29.51
C LEU A 533 14.48 -3.38 29.39
N ALA A 534 15.68 -3.00 28.93
CA ALA A 534 16.85 -3.88 28.90
C ALA A 534 17.24 -4.36 30.30
N THR A 535 17.28 -3.45 31.28
CA THR A 535 17.56 -3.79 32.68
C THR A 535 16.47 -4.68 33.27
N ALA A 536 15.20 -4.47 32.90
CA ALA A 536 14.11 -5.33 33.36
C ALA A 536 14.22 -6.77 32.83
N ILE A 537 14.59 -6.93 31.56
CA ILE A 537 14.84 -8.25 30.96
C ILE A 537 16.03 -8.94 31.65
N GLU A 538 17.11 -8.20 31.96
CA GLU A 538 18.29 -8.73 32.62
C GLU A 538 18.00 -9.18 34.06
N VAL A 539 17.29 -8.35 34.83
CA VAL A 539 16.84 -8.68 36.19
C VAL A 539 15.95 -9.93 36.18
N LEU A 540 15.01 -10.02 35.24
CA LEU A 540 14.14 -11.19 35.10
C LEU A 540 14.95 -12.45 34.77
N ARG A 541 15.93 -12.34 33.86
CA ARG A 541 16.83 -13.45 33.50
C ARG A 541 17.66 -13.94 34.69
N ARG A 542 18.14 -13.02 35.53
CA ARG A 542 18.86 -13.35 36.77
C ARG A 542 17.98 -14.10 37.76
N LEU A 543 16.73 -13.67 37.91
CA LEU A 543 15.76 -14.28 38.83
C LEU A 543 15.22 -15.63 38.33
N GLU A 544 15.10 -15.82 37.02
CA GLU A 544 14.70 -17.11 36.43
C GLU A 544 15.75 -18.21 36.64
N GLY A 545 17.04 -17.85 36.72
CA GLY A 545 18.16 -18.78 36.83
C GLY A 545 18.28 -19.74 35.63
N THR A 546 19.14 -20.75 35.74
CA THR A 546 19.29 -21.81 34.71
C THR A 546 18.06 -22.72 34.62
N ASP A 547 17.29 -22.82 35.70
CA ASP A 547 16.13 -23.72 35.83
C ASP A 547 14.81 -23.10 35.32
N LYS A 548 14.85 -21.85 34.81
CA LYS A 548 13.67 -21.10 34.32
C LYS A 548 12.50 -21.09 35.32
N LYS A 549 12.80 -20.82 36.59
CA LYS A 549 11.79 -20.78 37.65
C LYS A 549 10.86 -19.57 37.45
N PRO A 550 9.54 -19.72 37.65
CA PRO A 550 8.63 -18.58 37.60
C PRO A 550 9.04 -17.53 38.63
N VAL A 551 9.12 -16.27 38.21
CA VAL A 551 9.53 -15.17 39.08
C VAL A 551 8.28 -14.49 39.64
N GLU A 552 8.19 -14.40 40.97
CA GLU A 552 7.10 -13.71 41.64
C GLU A 552 7.14 -12.21 41.32
N ARG A 553 5.99 -11.62 40.96
CA ARG A 553 5.84 -10.22 40.60
C ARG A 553 6.39 -9.25 41.65
N ARG A 554 6.19 -9.57 42.93
CA ARG A 554 6.67 -8.75 44.05
C ARG A 554 8.21 -8.72 44.07
N VAL A 555 8.83 -9.89 43.98
CA VAL A 555 10.29 -10.06 43.94
C VAL A 555 10.88 -9.41 42.69
N PHE A 556 10.23 -9.58 41.53
CA PHE A 556 10.67 -8.94 40.29
C PHE A 556 10.69 -7.42 40.43
N LYS A 557 9.61 -6.82 40.93
CA LYS A 557 9.49 -5.39 41.15
C LYS A 557 10.50 -4.86 42.16
N GLU A 558 10.67 -5.52 43.31
CA GLU A 558 11.66 -5.15 44.34
C GLU A 558 13.08 -5.13 43.75
N GLU A 559 13.41 -6.07 42.87
CA GLU A 559 14.73 -6.15 42.22
C GLU A 559 14.92 -5.10 41.12
N LEU A 560 13.86 -4.68 40.43
CA LEU A 560 13.93 -3.53 39.51
C LEU A 560 14.26 -2.24 40.27
N LEU A 561 13.60 -1.99 41.40
CA LEU A 561 13.81 -0.79 42.21
C LEU A 561 15.25 -0.70 42.76
N LYS A 562 15.89 -1.84 43.05
CA LYS A 562 17.30 -1.90 43.48
C LYS A 562 18.30 -1.45 42.41
N THR A 563 17.91 -1.40 41.13
CA THR A 563 18.82 -1.02 40.03
C THR A 563 19.03 0.49 39.89
N ALA A 564 18.35 1.32 40.70
CA ALA A 564 18.36 2.79 40.64
C ALA A 564 17.96 3.40 39.28
N LYS A 565 17.53 2.57 38.31
CA LYS A 565 17.01 3.00 37.00
C LYS A 565 15.51 3.26 36.98
N PHE A 566 14.79 2.85 38.02
CA PHE A 566 13.34 3.02 38.16
C PHE A 566 13.07 3.99 39.29
N ALA A 567 12.24 5.01 39.03
CA ALA A 567 12.01 6.10 39.98
C ALA A 567 11.13 5.67 41.15
N ASP A 568 10.12 4.86 40.89
CA ASP A 568 9.14 4.40 41.87
C ASP A 568 8.48 3.07 41.44
N ASP A 569 7.60 2.58 42.31
CA ASP A 569 6.78 1.38 42.08
C ASP A 569 5.94 1.46 40.81
N GLU A 570 5.49 2.65 40.43
CA GLU A 570 4.61 2.86 39.28
C GLU A 570 5.38 2.79 37.95
N ASP A 571 6.60 3.32 37.93
CA ASP A 571 7.54 3.27 36.81
C ASP A 571 7.99 1.84 36.51
N ALA A 572 8.31 1.06 37.54
CA ALA A 572 8.61 -0.37 37.39
C ALA A 572 7.41 -1.15 36.86
N GLU A 573 6.21 -0.85 37.35
CA GLU A 573 4.96 -1.50 36.97
C GLU A 573 4.53 -1.15 35.53
N LYS A 574 4.78 0.09 35.08
CA LYS A 574 4.59 0.51 33.67
C LYS A 574 5.45 -0.33 32.72
N VAL A 575 6.73 -0.55 33.06
CA VAL A 575 7.63 -1.37 32.24
C VAL A 575 7.21 -2.84 32.24
N ILE A 576 6.81 -3.40 33.39
CA ILE A 576 6.29 -4.78 33.46
C ILE A 576 5.02 -4.95 32.60
N ARG A 577 4.09 -3.99 32.64
CA ARG A 577 2.90 -4.00 31.78
C ARG A 577 3.25 -3.89 30.30
N SER A 578 4.24 -3.07 29.95
CA SER A 578 4.74 -2.98 28.57
C SER A 578 5.30 -4.31 28.10
N MET A 579 6.15 -4.95 28.92
CA MET A 579 6.71 -6.28 28.64
C MET A 579 5.62 -7.34 28.45
N PHE A 580 4.52 -7.26 29.23
CA PHE A 580 3.38 -8.16 29.10
C PHE A 580 2.56 -7.90 27.83
N LYS A 581 2.28 -6.63 27.51
CA LYS A 581 1.53 -6.20 26.32
C LYS A 581 2.27 -6.53 25.02
N GLU A 582 3.60 -6.42 25.05
CA GLU A 582 4.50 -6.72 23.92
C GLU A 582 4.79 -8.21 23.76
N GLY A 583 4.32 -9.05 24.70
CA GLY A 583 4.53 -10.49 24.64
C GLY A 583 5.97 -10.92 24.94
N LEU A 584 6.75 -10.09 25.63
CA LEU A 584 8.10 -10.44 26.11
C LEU A 584 8.03 -11.34 27.34
N ILE A 585 6.98 -11.18 28.14
CA ILE A 585 6.68 -12.00 29.32
C ILE A 585 5.23 -12.45 29.32
N TYR A 586 4.97 -13.58 29.97
CA TYR A 586 3.62 -14.12 30.20
C TYR A 586 3.47 -14.55 31.66
N GLU A 587 2.23 -14.66 32.12
CA GLU A 587 1.91 -15.09 33.48
C GLU A 587 1.71 -16.61 33.49
N SER A 588 2.61 -17.33 34.16
CA SER A 588 2.58 -18.80 34.23
C SER A 588 1.63 -19.31 35.32
N LYS A 589 1.49 -18.54 36.40
CA LYS A 589 0.54 -18.69 37.50
C LYS A 589 0.18 -17.28 38.00
N PRO A 590 -0.99 -17.06 38.62
CA PRO A 590 -1.35 -15.74 39.13
C PRO A 590 -0.25 -15.16 40.02
N GLY A 591 0.31 -14.01 39.63
CA GLY A 591 1.42 -13.34 40.30
C GLY A 591 2.83 -13.78 39.90
N PHE A 592 3.00 -14.68 38.92
CA PHE A 592 4.31 -15.22 38.52
C PHE A 592 4.59 -15.09 37.02
N PHE A 593 5.66 -14.36 36.67
CA PHE A 593 6.08 -14.09 35.29
C PHE A 593 7.15 -15.05 34.78
N ARG A 594 7.12 -15.27 33.46
CA ARG A 594 8.13 -15.97 32.66
C ARG A 594 8.34 -15.26 31.33
N ARG A 595 9.54 -15.34 30.76
CA ARG A 595 9.79 -14.85 29.39
C ARG A 595 9.15 -15.73 28.32
N VAL A 596 8.64 -15.11 27.26
CA VAL A 596 8.11 -15.80 26.07
C VAL A 596 9.28 -16.17 25.16
N GLY A 597 9.30 -17.39 24.62
CA GLY A 597 10.32 -17.80 23.65
C GLY A 597 11.65 -18.23 24.26
N SER A 598 11.62 -19.15 25.23
CA SER A 598 12.81 -19.84 25.72
C SER A 598 12.69 -21.35 25.69
#